data_AF-A0A8W8L7W7-F1
#
_entry.id   AF-A0A8W8L7W7-F1
#
_cell.length_a   1.000
_cell.length_b   1.000
_cell.length_c   1.000
_cell.angle_alpha   90.00
_cell.angle_beta   90.00
_cell.angle_gamma   90.00
#
_symmetry.space_group_name_H-M   'P 1'
#
loop_
_entity.id
_entity.type
_entity.pdbx_description
1 polymer ?
#
loop_
_entity_poly.entity_id
_entity_poly.type
_entity_poly.pdbx_seq_one_letter_code
_entity_poly.pdbx_strand_id
1 'polypeptide(L)'
;MGLAYSFKEAINLALYKVQEQQSANRETQRKENKFNSSFIMGKKDGSETFSFFAKTEAMKAKWIEAIKLAQENASPPQGINYVMHTFDQPTECSVCRKLLRGVFFQGYKCRDPGSKIAVHKECIGKQPTGYRGQVRALCNYTGNPNPRGGRPALPFQKDDVIILLNNDAQWWKVSKYSMFKNYTS
;
A
#
# COMPACT_ATOMS: atom_id res chain seq x y z
N MET A 1 24.80 -29.86 22.59
CA MET A 1 25.53 -28.60 22.34
C MET A 1 24.54 -27.60 21.77
N GLY A 2 24.27 -26.50 22.48
CA GLY A 2 23.39 -25.44 21.99
C GLY A 2 24.15 -24.49 21.08
N LEU A 3 23.58 -24.13 19.93
CA LEU A 3 24.08 -23.03 19.11
C LEU A 3 23.68 -21.73 19.83
N ALA A 4 24.63 -21.10 20.52
CA ALA A 4 24.43 -19.79 21.13
C ALA A 4 24.69 -18.70 20.08
N TYR A 5 23.75 -17.78 19.92
CA TYR A 5 23.87 -16.60 19.06
C TYR A 5 23.90 -15.34 19.94
N SER A 6 24.85 -14.44 19.68
CA SER A 6 24.93 -13.13 20.35
C SER A 6 24.48 -12.03 19.40
N PHE A 7 23.56 -11.17 19.84
CA PHE A 7 23.20 -9.97 19.11
C PHE A 7 24.41 -9.04 19.01
N LYS A 8 24.66 -8.49 17.81
CA LYS A 8 25.71 -7.50 17.56
C LYS A 8 25.14 -6.19 17.07
N GLU A 9 24.31 -6.27 16.04
CA GLU A 9 23.79 -5.10 15.35
C GLU A 9 22.47 -5.41 14.67
N ALA A 10 21.65 -4.36 14.47
CA ALA A 10 20.41 -4.42 13.71
C ALA A 10 20.45 -3.38 12.57
N ILE A 11 20.12 -3.84 11.36
CA ILE A 11 20.05 -2.97 10.17
C ILE A 11 18.59 -2.64 9.90
N ASN A 12 18.23 -1.36 9.98
CA ASN A 12 16.89 -0.90 9.63
C ASN A 12 16.72 -0.88 8.09
N LEU A 13 16.12 -1.93 7.53
CA LEU A 13 15.97 -2.12 6.09
C LEU A 13 15.32 -0.93 5.36
N ALA A 14 14.48 -0.14 6.03
CA ALA A 14 13.82 1.03 5.42
C ALA A 14 14.80 2.15 5.03
N LEU A 15 15.98 2.19 5.64
CA LEU A 15 17.00 3.21 5.41
C LEU A 15 18.02 2.82 4.33
N TYR A 16 18.01 1.57 3.87
CA TYR A 16 19.02 1.02 2.95
C TYR A 16 18.42 0.70 1.58
N LYS A 17 19.29 0.54 0.58
CA LYS A 17 19.00 0.03 -0.76
C LYS A 17 19.97 -1.09 -1.10
N VAL A 18 19.46 -2.15 -1.72
CA VAL A 18 20.27 -3.27 -2.21
C VAL A 18 20.86 -2.92 -3.57
N GLN A 19 22.16 -3.13 -3.75
CA GLN A 19 22.90 -2.96 -4.99
C GLN A 19 23.61 -4.26 -5.35
N GLU A 20 23.40 -4.71 -6.58
CA GLU A 20 24.10 -5.87 -7.13
C GLU A 20 25.38 -5.38 -7.81
N GLN A 21 26.52 -5.90 -7.36
CA GLN A 21 27.79 -5.59 -7.97
C GLN A 21 27.89 -6.42 -9.26
N GLN A 22 27.69 -5.78 -10.42
CA GLN A 22 27.99 -6.42 -11.70
C GLN A 22 29.49 -6.65 -11.74
N SER A 23 29.89 -7.91 -11.88
CA SER A 23 31.29 -8.29 -12.02
C SER A 23 31.89 -7.61 -13.25
N ALA A 24 32.51 -6.45 -13.06
CA ALA A 24 33.27 -5.77 -14.07
C ALA A 24 34.54 -6.59 -14.35
N ASN A 25 34.71 -6.91 -15.63
CA ASN A 25 35.88 -7.50 -16.28
C ASN A 25 36.22 -8.98 -16.03
N ARG A 26 35.98 -9.75 -17.10
CA ARG A 26 36.80 -10.89 -17.52
C ARG A 26 38.22 -10.38 -17.84
N GLU A 27 39.14 -10.39 -16.89
CA GLU A 27 40.53 -10.75 -17.16
C GLU A 27 41.31 -10.89 -15.87
N THR A 28 41.95 -12.05 -15.72
CA THR A 28 43.03 -12.29 -14.75
C THR A 28 42.60 -12.39 -13.29
N GLN A 29 42.00 -13.52 -12.91
CA GLN A 29 42.66 -14.44 -11.97
C GLN A 29 41.82 -15.70 -11.73
N ARG A 30 42.37 -16.82 -12.20
CA ARG A 30 42.04 -18.17 -11.75
C ARG A 30 42.31 -18.26 -10.25
N LYS A 31 41.28 -18.16 -9.43
CA LYS A 31 41.16 -18.82 -8.13
C LYS A 31 39.69 -18.86 -7.80
N GLU A 32 39.15 -20.07 -7.62
CA GLU A 32 37.80 -20.30 -7.10
C GLU A 32 37.72 -19.73 -5.67
N ASN A 33 37.60 -18.41 -5.55
CA ASN A 33 37.35 -17.78 -4.28
C ASN A 33 35.87 -17.99 -3.95
N LYS A 34 35.64 -18.73 -2.86
CA LYS A 34 34.35 -19.14 -2.29
C LYS A 34 33.39 -17.99 -1.91
N PHE A 35 33.73 -16.75 -2.28
CA PHE A 35 33.08 -15.50 -1.90
C PHE A 35 32.73 -14.61 -3.10
N ASN A 36 32.64 -15.17 -4.32
CA ASN A 36 32.29 -14.40 -5.52
C ASN A 36 30.82 -13.97 -5.59
N SER A 37 29.95 -14.52 -4.74
CA SER A 37 28.53 -14.16 -4.69
C SER A 37 28.28 -13.11 -3.61
N SER A 38 28.61 -11.85 -3.91
CA SER A 38 28.42 -10.70 -3.01
C SER A 38 27.34 -9.71 -3.47
N PHE A 39 26.78 -8.96 -2.53
CA PHE A 39 25.89 -7.83 -2.77
C PHE A 39 26.11 -6.74 -1.71
N ILE A 40 25.72 -5.50 -2.02
CA ILE A 40 25.91 -4.35 -1.13
C ILE A 40 24.55 -3.84 -0.66
N MET A 41 24.47 -3.45 0.61
CA MET A 41 23.39 -2.61 1.12
C MET A 41 23.94 -1.23 1.46
N GLY A 42 23.59 -0.23 0.66
CA GLY A 42 23.99 1.16 0.90
C GLY A 42 22.86 1.95 1.57
N LYS A 43 23.19 2.74 2.58
CA LYS A 43 22.25 3.64 3.24
C LYS A 43 21.83 4.74 2.26
N LYS A 44 20.56 5.13 2.30
CA LYS A 44 19.95 6.07 1.34
C LYS A 44 20.56 7.48 1.37
N ASP A 45 21.16 7.86 2.49
CA ASP A 45 21.88 9.13 2.67
C ASP A 45 23.36 9.05 2.23
N GLY A 46 23.84 7.87 1.82
CA GLY A 46 25.22 7.64 1.40
C GLY A 46 26.24 7.52 2.54
N SER A 47 25.81 7.60 3.81
CA SER A 47 26.73 7.64 4.96
C SER A 47 27.36 6.29 5.32
N GLU A 48 26.71 5.18 4.96
CA GLU A 48 27.11 3.83 5.38
C GLU A 48 26.80 2.79 4.32
N THR A 49 27.64 1.76 4.22
CA THR A 49 27.44 0.62 3.30
C THR A 49 27.86 -0.68 3.97
N PHE A 50 27.10 -1.74 3.72
CA PHE A 50 27.41 -3.10 4.16
C PHE A 50 27.63 -4.02 2.97
N SER A 51 28.70 -4.81 3.02
CA SER A 51 28.98 -5.86 2.03
C SER A 51 28.59 -7.22 2.58
N PHE A 52 27.69 -7.90 1.88
CA PHE A 52 27.24 -9.25 2.22
C PHE A 52 27.81 -10.26 1.24
N PHE A 53 28.20 -11.43 1.76
CA PHE A 53 28.75 -12.53 0.98
C PHE A 53 27.93 -13.79 1.22
N ALA A 54 27.47 -14.42 0.15
CA ALA A 54 26.79 -15.70 0.18
C ALA A 54 27.71 -16.79 -0.38
N LYS A 55 27.51 -18.03 0.07
CA LYS A 55 28.29 -19.19 -0.40
C LYS A 55 28.04 -19.52 -1.87
N THR A 56 26.83 -19.24 -2.37
CA THR A 56 26.44 -19.52 -3.75
C THR A 56 25.59 -18.39 -4.30
N GLU A 57 25.55 -18.30 -5.63
CA GLU A 57 24.75 -17.32 -6.34
C GLU A 57 23.24 -17.50 -6.08
N ALA A 58 22.80 -18.76 -5.98
CA ALA A 58 21.42 -19.08 -5.62
C ALA A 58 21.05 -18.60 -4.20
N MET A 59 21.98 -18.73 -3.23
CA MET A 59 21.76 -18.19 -1.87
C MET A 59 21.73 -16.67 -1.90
N LYS A 60 22.63 -16.04 -2.65
CA LYS A 60 22.65 -14.57 -2.84
C LYS A 60 21.31 -14.07 -3.37
N ALA A 61 20.80 -14.69 -4.44
CA ALA A 61 19.53 -14.32 -5.04
C ALA A 61 18.37 -14.40 -4.03
N LYS A 62 18.30 -15.48 -3.24
CA LYS A 62 17.29 -15.63 -2.17
C LYS A 62 17.38 -14.55 -1.10
N TRP A 63 18.60 -14.20 -0.66
CA TRP A 63 18.81 -13.11 0.30
C TRP A 63 18.34 -11.76 -0.26
N ILE A 64 18.72 -11.45 -1.49
CA ILE A 64 18.33 -10.20 -2.16
C ILE A 64 16.80 -10.13 -2.31
N GLU A 65 16.16 -11.20 -2.78
CA GLU A 65 14.71 -11.27 -2.92
C GLU A 65 14.00 -11.09 -1.58
N ALA A 66 14.44 -11.78 -0.53
CA ALA A 66 13.87 -11.65 0.81
C ALA A 66 14.00 -10.22 1.37
N ILE A 67 15.16 -9.58 1.17
CA ILE A 67 15.37 -8.18 1.60
C ILE A 67 14.46 -7.23 0.82
N LYS A 68 14.39 -7.36 -0.51
CA LYS A 68 13.51 -6.53 -1.36
C LYS A 68 12.06 -6.69 -0.94
N LEU A 69 11.59 -7.93 -0.71
CA LEU A 69 10.24 -8.21 -0.23
C LEU A 69 9.96 -7.59 1.14
N ALA A 70 10.91 -7.68 2.07
CA ALA A 70 10.79 -7.07 3.40
C ALA A 70 10.72 -5.53 3.31
N GLN A 71 11.50 -4.92 2.42
CA GLN A 71 11.45 -3.48 2.16
C GLN A 71 10.11 -3.03 1.59
N GLU A 72 9.54 -3.77 0.63
CA GLU A 72 8.22 -3.49 0.08
C GLU A 72 7.11 -3.67 1.12
N ASN A 73 7.25 -4.65 2.01
CA ASN A 73 6.34 -4.84 3.13
C ASN A 73 6.41 -3.65 4.10
N ALA A 74 7.61 -3.15 4.42
CA ALA A 74 7.78 -2.02 5.32
C ALA A 74 7.32 -0.68 4.71
N SER A 75 7.54 -0.50 3.41
CA SER A 75 7.22 0.72 2.66
C SER A 75 6.58 0.39 1.31
N PRO A 76 5.26 0.18 1.27
CA PRO A 76 4.56 -0.21 0.05
C PRO A 76 4.65 0.90 -1.02
N PRO A 77 5.00 0.58 -2.29
CA PRO A 77 5.25 1.60 -3.33
C PRO A 77 4.05 2.51 -3.61
N GLN A 78 2.84 1.95 -3.59
CA GLN A 78 1.60 2.66 -3.88
C GLN A 78 0.98 3.34 -2.64
N GLY A 79 1.70 3.34 -1.50
CA GLY A 79 1.16 3.77 -0.22
C GLY A 79 2.21 4.33 0.72
N ILE A 80 2.91 5.38 0.31
CA ILE A 80 3.96 6.04 1.12
C ILE A 80 3.46 6.50 2.51
N ASN A 81 2.15 6.81 2.62
CA ASN A 81 1.52 7.24 3.86
C ASN A 81 0.99 6.07 4.69
N TYR A 82 1.24 4.83 4.28
CA TYR A 82 0.80 3.64 5.00
C TYR A 82 1.98 2.98 5.72
N VAL A 83 1.74 2.54 6.95
CA VAL A 83 2.71 1.79 7.75
C VAL A 83 2.13 0.47 8.16
N MET A 84 2.96 -0.57 8.15
CA MET A 84 2.59 -1.87 8.67
C MET A 84 2.18 -1.73 10.14
N HIS A 85 1.05 -2.33 10.53
CA HIS A 85 0.50 -2.14 11.86
C HIS A 85 -0.16 -3.42 12.37
N THR A 86 0.05 -3.69 13.66
CA THR A 86 -0.68 -4.73 14.39
C THR A 86 -1.89 -4.07 15.06
N PHE A 87 -3.08 -4.52 14.67
CA PHE A 87 -4.34 -4.03 15.23
C PHE A 87 -4.76 -4.93 16.39
N ASP A 88 -5.02 -4.33 17.56
CA ASP A 88 -5.43 -5.05 18.77
C ASP A 88 -6.91 -5.51 18.73
N GLN A 89 -7.72 -4.86 17.90
CA GLN A 89 -9.13 -5.16 17.73
C GLN A 89 -9.43 -5.65 16.30
N PRO A 90 -10.48 -6.49 16.12
CA PRO A 90 -10.97 -6.85 14.79
C PRO A 90 -11.21 -5.59 13.95
N THR A 91 -10.45 -5.44 12.87
CA THR A 91 -10.43 -4.22 12.05
C THR A 91 -10.78 -4.56 10.61
N GLU A 92 -11.71 -3.81 10.02
CA GLU A 92 -12.08 -3.94 8.61
C GLU A 92 -11.20 -3.08 7.70
N CYS A 93 -10.92 -3.60 6.51
CA CYS A 93 -10.29 -2.80 5.47
C CYS A 93 -11.24 -1.72 4.95
N SER A 94 -10.80 -0.46 4.99
CA SER A 94 -11.56 0.70 4.49
C SER A 94 -11.81 0.66 2.98
N VAL A 95 -11.09 -0.18 2.23
CA VAL A 95 -11.24 -0.36 0.78
C VAL A 95 -12.20 -1.50 0.45
N CYS A 96 -11.92 -2.73 0.90
CA CYS A 96 -12.71 -3.90 0.52
C CYS A 96 -13.80 -4.31 1.51
N ARG A 97 -13.87 -3.65 2.68
CA ARG A 97 -14.81 -3.94 3.78
C ARG A 97 -14.73 -5.36 4.34
N LYS A 98 -13.65 -6.09 4.05
CA LYS A 98 -13.36 -7.39 4.65
C LYS A 98 -12.41 -7.21 5.83
N LEU A 99 -12.48 -8.14 6.78
CA LEU A 99 -11.62 -8.17 7.96
C LEU A 99 -10.13 -8.29 7.58
N LEU A 100 -9.27 -7.54 8.28
CA LEU A 100 -7.82 -7.75 8.28
C LEU A 100 -7.52 -9.03 9.09
N ARG A 101 -6.99 -10.06 8.42
CA ARG A 101 -6.85 -11.41 9.02
C ARG A 101 -5.53 -11.56 9.75
N GLY A 102 -5.56 -12.32 10.85
CA GLY A 102 -4.39 -12.63 11.67
C GLY A 102 -4.34 -11.83 12.98
N VAL A 103 -3.29 -12.04 13.75
CA VAL A 103 -3.09 -11.41 15.08
C VAL A 103 -1.87 -10.49 15.13
N PHE A 104 -1.11 -10.42 14.05
CA PHE A 104 0.12 -9.63 13.96
C PHE A 104 0.29 -9.11 12.54
N PHE A 105 0.60 -7.81 12.40
CA PHE A 105 0.78 -7.13 11.12
C PHE A 105 -0.27 -7.50 10.06
N GLN A 106 -1.55 -7.44 10.45
CA GLN A 106 -2.68 -7.86 9.62
C GLN A 106 -2.88 -6.98 8.38
N GLY A 107 -2.34 -5.76 8.42
CA GLY A 107 -2.46 -4.79 7.35
C GLY A 107 -1.70 -3.51 7.64
N TYR A 108 -2.20 -2.43 7.07
CA TYR A 108 -1.55 -1.13 7.08
C TYR A 108 -2.48 -0.04 7.60
N LYS A 109 -1.90 0.91 8.34
CA LYS A 109 -2.59 2.09 8.86
C LYS A 109 -2.06 3.35 8.20
N CYS A 110 -2.91 4.33 7.94
CA CYS A 110 -2.47 5.65 7.50
C CYS A 110 -1.64 6.35 8.60
N ARG A 111 -0.55 7.04 8.22
CA ARG A 111 0.30 7.83 9.12
C ARG A 111 -0.37 9.09 9.64
N ASP A 112 -1.41 9.57 8.95
CA ASP A 112 -2.07 10.81 9.31
C ASP A 112 -2.63 10.74 10.74
N PRO A 113 -2.27 11.70 11.62
CA PRO A 113 -2.78 11.75 12.98
C PRO A 113 -4.31 11.79 13.00
N GLY A 114 -4.92 10.90 13.77
CA GLY A 114 -6.39 10.79 13.88
C GLY A 114 -7.07 9.97 12.77
N SER A 115 -6.33 9.54 11.74
CA SER A 115 -6.89 8.65 10.71
C SER A 115 -7.13 7.24 11.26
N LYS A 116 -8.35 6.74 11.06
CA LYS A 116 -8.75 5.35 11.36
C LYS A 116 -8.70 4.47 10.11
N ILE A 117 -8.08 4.95 9.02
CA ILE A 117 -7.99 4.20 7.76
C ILE A 117 -7.03 3.02 7.96
N ALA A 118 -7.57 1.82 7.73
CA ALA A 118 -6.85 0.56 7.79
C ALA A 118 -7.08 -0.22 6.49
N VAL A 119 -6.04 -0.80 5.90
CA VAL A 119 -6.15 -1.47 4.60
C VAL A 119 -5.29 -2.72 4.51
N HIS A 120 -5.72 -3.71 3.70
CA HIS A 120 -4.85 -4.81 3.29
C HIS A 120 -3.70 -4.30 2.41
N LYS A 121 -2.60 -5.06 2.32
CA LYS A 121 -1.47 -4.74 1.43
C LYS A 121 -1.93 -4.52 -0.01
N GLU A 122 -2.74 -5.44 -0.51
CA GLU A 122 -3.28 -5.43 -1.87
C GLU A 122 -4.39 -4.40 -2.08
N CYS A 123 -4.88 -3.75 -1.02
CA CYS A 123 -5.86 -2.67 -1.09
C CYS A 123 -5.22 -1.28 -1.14
N ILE A 124 -3.91 -1.17 -0.88
CA ILE A 124 -3.16 0.07 -1.01
C ILE A 124 -3.21 0.57 -2.46
N GLY A 125 -3.47 1.87 -2.64
CA GLY A 125 -3.59 2.48 -3.98
C GLY A 125 -4.90 2.15 -4.72
N LYS A 126 -5.73 1.25 -4.19
CA LYS A 126 -7.03 0.93 -4.79
C LYS A 126 -8.11 1.86 -4.28
N GLN A 127 -9.09 2.13 -5.16
CA GLN A 127 -10.29 2.83 -4.76
C GLN A 127 -11.18 1.93 -3.88
N PRO A 128 -11.87 2.48 -2.87
CA PRO A 128 -12.81 1.73 -2.07
C PRO A 128 -13.82 0.98 -2.94
N THR A 129 -13.84 -0.35 -2.82
CA THR A 129 -14.81 -1.17 -3.53
C THR A 129 -16.12 -1.14 -2.74
N GLY A 130 -17.17 -0.55 -3.31
CA GLY A 130 -18.49 -0.63 -2.72
C GLY A 130 -18.78 0.36 -1.59
N TYR A 131 -18.31 1.61 -1.67
CA TYR A 131 -19.11 2.71 -1.12
C TYR A 131 -20.43 2.72 -1.89
N ARG A 132 -21.41 1.93 -1.43
CA ARG A 132 -22.82 2.02 -1.81
C ARG A 132 -23.46 3.02 -0.85
N GLY A 133 -23.06 4.29 -0.97
CA GLY A 133 -23.76 5.34 -0.25
C GLY A 133 -25.18 5.41 -0.80
N GLN A 134 -26.18 5.17 0.04
CA GLN A 134 -27.55 5.44 -0.37
C GLN A 134 -27.84 6.91 -0.10
N VAL A 135 -28.30 7.61 -1.12
CA VAL A 135 -28.82 8.95 -0.97
C VAL A 135 -30.28 8.97 -1.35
N ARG A 136 -31.04 9.81 -0.65
CA ARG A 136 -32.43 10.07 -1.02
C ARG A 136 -32.50 11.35 -1.83
N ALA A 137 -33.14 11.27 -2.99
CA ALA A 137 -33.43 12.42 -3.83
C ALA A 137 -34.33 13.42 -3.10
N LEU A 138 -33.91 14.68 -3.06
CA LEU A 138 -34.68 15.78 -2.44
C LEU A 138 -35.61 16.48 -3.44
N CYS A 139 -35.37 16.27 -4.73
CA CYS A 139 -36.13 16.86 -5.82
C CYS A 139 -36.15 15.91 -7.03
N ASN A 140 -37.03 16.22 -7.98
CA ASN A 140 -37.02 15.58 -9.29
C ASN A 140 -35.83 16.11 -10.11
N TYR A 141 -35.24 15.25 -10.92
CA TYR A 141 -34.17 15.61 -11.85
C TYR A 141 -34.36 14.86 -13.16
N THR A 142 -34.26 15.60 -14.27
CA THR A 142 -34.48 15.08 -15.63
C THR A 142 -33.24 15.23 -16.52
N GLY A 143 -32.10 15.62 -15.96
CA GLY A 143 -30.85 15.84 -16.73
C GLY A 143 -30.44 17.30 -16.92
N ASN A 144 -31.06 18.24 -16.19
CA ASN A 144 -30.70 19.65 -16.21
C ASN A 144 -30.39 20.12 -14.78
N PRO A 145 -29.17 20.63 -14.47
CA PRO A 145 -28.03 20.81 -15.36
C PRO A 145 -27.39 19.48 -15.79
N ASN A 146 -26.93 19.43 -17.04
CA ASN A 146 -26.31 18.23 -17.60
C ASN A 146 -25.09 17.79 -16.76
N PRO A 147 -24.91 16.49 -16.45
CA PRO A 147 -23.74 16.02 -15.72
C PRO A 147 -22.44 16.38 -16.45
N ARG A 148 -21.41 16.75 -15.68
CA ARG A 148 -20.10 17.11 -16.25
C ARG A 148 -19.47 15.91 -16.96
N GLY A 149 -18.77 16.19 -18.06
CA GLY A 149 -18.02 15.17 -18.81
C GLY A 149 -18.86 14.34 -19.77
N GLY A 150 -20.03 14.82 -20.21
CA GLY A 150 -20.83 14.16 -21.25
C GLY A 150 -21.45 12.84 -20.81
N ARG A 151 -21.57 12.60 -19.51
CA ARG A 151 -22.22 11.39 -18.98
C ARG A 151 -23.73 11.46 -19.20
N PRO A 152 -24.38 10.34 -19.53
CA PRO A 152 -25.83 10.32 -19.65
C PRO A 152 -26.47 10.68 -18.30
N ALA A 153 -27.45 11.58 -18.34
CA ALA A 153 -28.21 11.94 -17.15
C ALA A 153 -29.04 10.73 -16.67
N LEU A 154 -28.95 10.43 -15.38
CA LEU A 154 -29.85 9.50 -14.72
C LEU A 154 -31.05 10.31 -14.19
N PRO A 155 -32.26 10.19 -14.79
CA PRO A 155 -33.44 10.84 -14.24
C PRO A 155 -33.87 10.15 -12.94
N PHE A 156 -34.37 10.92 -11.98
CA PHE A 156 -34.90 10.43 -10.71
C PHE A 156 -36.00 11.34 -10.17
N GLN A 157 -36.89 10.79 -9.35
CA GLN A 157 -37.94 11.53 -8.66
C GLN A 157 -37.55 11.81 -7.21
N LYS A 158 -38.20 12.80 -6.61
CA LYS A 158 -38.10 13.07 -5.18
C LYS A 158 -38.44 11.79 -4.39
N ASP A 159 -37.67 11.55 -3.32
CA ASP A 159 -37.74 10.39 -2.44
C ASP A 159 -37.19 9.06 -2.99
N ASP A 160 -36.76 9.02 -4.25
CA ASP A 160 -36.01 7.88 -4.79
C ASP A 160 -34.73 7.63 -3.98
N VAL A 161 -34.44 6.35 -3.72
CA VAL A 161 -33.21 5.90 -3.09
C VAL A 161 -32.20 5.56 -4.18
N ILE A 162 -31.16 6.38 -4.31
CA ILE A 162 -30.11 6.23 -5.31
C ILE A 162 -28.88 5.61 -4.66
N ILE A 163 -28.38 4.55 -5.29
CA ILE A 163 -27.12 3.92 -4.90
C ILE A 163 -25.99 4.68 -5.57
N LEU A 164 -25.19 5.38 -4.78
CA LEU A 164 -23.95 5.98 -5.24
C LEU A 164 -22.98 4.86 -5.57
N LEU A 165 -22.60 4.76 -6.85
CA LEU A 165 -21.49 3.93 -7.28
C LEU A 165 -20.26 4.82 -7.31
N ASN A 166 -19.40 4.65 -6.29
CA ASN A 166 -18.15 5.39 -6.14
C ASN A 166 -18.32 6.91 -5.98
N ASN A 167 -17.20 7.56 -5.66
CA ASN A 167 -17.05 8.96 -5.27
C ASN A 167 -17.24 9.92 -6.47
N ASP A 168 -18.38 9.83 -7.18
CA ASP A 168 -18.75 10.82 -8.20
C ASP A 168 -18.79 12.18 -7.51
N ALA A 169 -17.78 12.99 -7.82
CA ALA A 169 -17.50 14.21 -7.09
C ALA A 169 -18.60 15.24 -7.35
N GLN A 170 -19.44 15.47 -6.33
CA GLN A 170 -20.09 16.74 -5.98
C GLN A 170 -20.81 17.55 -7.08
N TRP A 171 -21.05 17.00 -8.27
CA TRP A 171 -21.69 17.74 -9.38
C TRP A 171 -23.16 18.09 -9.07
N TRP A 172 -23.79 17.33 -8.17
CA TRP A 172 -25.13 17.61 -7.64
C TRP A 172 -25.14 18.59 -6.45
N LYS A 173 -23.96 19.09 -6.02
CA LYS A 173 -23.84 20.17 -5.02
C LYS A 173 -23.69 21.54 -5.68
N VAL A 174 -24.34 21.74 -6.83
CA VAL A 174 -24.28 23.01 -7.54
C VAL A 174 -25.44 23.89 -7.07
N SER A 175 -25.08 24.99 -6.39
CA SER A 175 -25.93 26.01 -5.75
C SER A 175 -26.36 25.72 -4.30
N LYS A 176 -26.96 26.72 -3.62
CA LYS A 176 -27.41 26.72 -2.21
C LYS A 176 -28.31 25.54 -1.79
N TYR A 177 -28.65 24.62 -2.69
CA TYR A 177 -29.51 23.47 -2.47
C TYR A 177 -28.81 22.16 -2.88
N SER A 178 -28.78 21.19 -1.97
CA SER A 178 -28.30 19.83 -2.28
C SER A 178 -29.44 19.03 -2.94
N MET A 179 -29.17 18.33 -4.05
CA MET A 179 -30.16 17.42 -4.67
C MET A 179 -30.37 16.12 -3.88
N PHE A 180 -29.46 15.82 -2.95
CA PHE A 180 -29.41 14.57 -2.21
C PHE A 180 -29.18 14.81 -0.72
N LYS A 181 -29.76 13.96 0.12
CA LYS A 181 -29.35 13.80 1.53
C LYS A 181 -28.90 12.37 1.79
N ASN A 182 -27.97 12.20 2.73
CA ASN A 182 -27.59 10.86 3.19
C ASN A 182 -28.84 10.13 3.67
N TYR A 183 -29.06 8.92 3.17
CA TYR A 183 -30.13 8.07 3.63
C TYR A 183 -29.67 7.35 4.89
N THR A 184 -30.36 7.60 6.00
CA THR A 184 -30.22 6.84 7.25
C THR A 184 -31.51 6.04 7.39
N SER A 185 -31.38 4.73 7.60
CA SER A 185 -32.52 3.86 7.92
C SER A 185 -33.09 4.21 9.28
#